data_AF-A0A7S4KAE4-F1
#
_entry.id   AF-A0A7S4KAE4-F1
#
_cell.length_a   1.000
_cell.length_b   1.000
_cell.length_c   1.000
_cell.angle_alpha   90.00
_cell.angle_beta   90.00
_cell.angle_gamma   90.00
#
_symmetry.space_group_name_H-M   'P 1'
#
loop_
_entity.id
_entity.type
_entity.pdbx_description
1 polymer ?
#
loop_
_entity_poly.entity_id
_entity_poly.type
_entity_poly.pdbx_seq_one_letter_code
_entity_poly.pdbx_strand_id
1 'polypeptide(L)'
;IQTRFDHDNPPPKMVQGYKFNIFYPDMIDRSKPPSYKLEPDPSGAKDTCIIRFHGGPPYEDLAFKVVNREWEMSHKRGFRVRFERGIMQVYFNFKRHRYRR
;
A
#
# COMPACT_ATOMS: atom_id res chain seq x y z
N ILE A 1 34.51 -9.49 -5.06
CA ILE A 1 33.76 -9.63 -6.33
C ILE A 1 32.73 -8.51 -6.36
N GLN A 2 32.97 -7.47 -7.14
CA GLN A 2 32.12 -6.28 -7.24
C GLN A 2 31.16 -6.48 -8.40
N THR A 3 29.90 -6.78 -8.11
CA THR A 3 28.84 -6.89 -9.12
C THR A 3 28.62 -5.51 -9.74
N ARG A 4 29.18 -5.28 -10.92
CA ARG A 4 28.85 -4.12 -11.76
C ARG A 4 27.45 -4.37 -12.33
N PHE A 5 26.50 -3.51 -11.97
CA PHE A 5 25.25 -3.39 -12.71
C PHE A 5 25.55 -2.55 -13.94
N ASP A 6 25.61 -3.18 -15.10
CA ASP A 6 25.86 -2.51 -16.39
C ASP A 6 24.53 -2.07 -17.01
N HIS A 7 24.57 -1.25 -18.07
CA HIS A 7 23.38 -0.68 -18.74
C HIS A 7 22.37 -1.76 -19.18
N ASP A 8 22.86 -2.94 -19.54
CA ASP A 8 22.05 -4.09 -19.97
C ASP A 8 21.45 -4.90 -18.80
N ASN A 9 21.98 -4.72 -17.59
CA ASN A 9 21.54 -5.43 -16.38
C ASN A 9 21.13 -4.42 -15.30
N PRO A 10 19.97 -3.76 -15.47
CA PRO A 10 19.49 -2.80 -14.48
C PRO A 10 19.32 -3.48 -13.12
N PRO A 11 19.55 -2.75 -12.01
CA PRO A 11 19.39 -3.31 -10.68
C PRO A 11 17.97 -3.88 -10.51
N PRO A 12 17.81 -4.97 -9.74
CA PRO A 12 16.52 -5.63 -9.57
C PRO A 12 15.43 -4.63 -9.20
N LYS A 13 14.30 -4.66 -9.93
CA LYS A 13 13.16 -3.78 -9.68
C LYS A 13 12.59 -4.13 -8.31
N MET A 14 12.88 -3.30 -7.31
CA MET A 14 12.32 -3.44 -5.96
C MET A 14 11.02 -2.65 -5.85
N VAL A 15 9.99 -3.23 -5.26
CA VAL A 15 8.75 -2.51 -4.95
C VAL A 15 9.07 -1.35 -4.00
N GLN A 16 8.70 -0.14 -4.39
CA GLN A 16 8.98 1.08 -3.62
C GLN A 16 7.80 1.57 -2.79
N GLY A 17 6.59 1.08 -3.07
CA GLY A 17 5.36 1.55 -2.46
C GLY A 17 4.15 1.10 -3.27
N TYR A 18 2.96 1.47 -2.79
CA TYR A 18 1.68 1.18 -3.44
C TYR A 18 0.80 2.43 -3.45
N LYS A 19 -0.08 2.52 -4.46
CA LYS A 19 -1.08 3.57 -4.58
C LYS A 19 -2.44 2.96 -4.90
N PHE A 20 -3.28 2.84 -3.88
CA PHE A 20 -4.64 2.33 -4.03
C PHE A 20 -5.62 3.47 -4.26
N ASN A 21 -6.44 3.35 -5.30
CA ASN A 21 -7.65 4.14 -5.51
C ASN A 21 -8.83 3.18 -5.47
N ILE A 22 -9.57 3.17 -4.37
CA ILE A 22 -10.73 2.33 -4.19
C ILE A 22 -11.98 3.19 -4.37
N PHE A 23 -12.85 2.77 -5.29
CA PHE A 23 -14.04 3.53 -5.67
C PHE A 23 -15.26 2.98 -4.92
N TYR A 24 -15.84 3.83 -4.09
CA TYR A 24 -17.08 3.62 -3.32
C TYR A 24 -18.10 4.75 -3.61
N PRO A 25 -18.57 4.91 -4.87
CA PRO A 25 -19.49 5.98 -5.25
C PRO A 25 -20.88 5.91 -4.58
N ASP A 26 -21.36 4.71 -4.27
CA ASP A 26 -22.74 4.42 -3.85
C ASP A 26 -22.85 4.01 -2.37
N MET A 27 -21.97 4.53 -1.50
CA MET A 27 -22.09 4.26 -0.07
C MET A 27 -23.42 4.79 0.48
N ILE A 28 -24.14 3.89 1.17
CA ILE A 28 -25.42 4.19 1.80
C ILE A 28 -25.21 5.14 2.98
N ASP A 29 -24.27 4.82 3.87
CA ASP A 29 -23.93 5.63 5.03
C ASP A 29 -22.65 6.43 4.77
N ARG A 30 -22.81 7.67 4.29
CA ARG A 30 -21.68 8.59 4.05
C ARG A 30 -21.09 9.19 5.33
N SER A 31 -21.69 8.96 6.49
CA SER A 31 -21.17 9.44 7.78
C SER A 31 -19.97 8.61 8.26
N LYS A 32 -19.90 7.33 7.82
CA LYS A 32 -18.81 6.42 8.14
C LYS A 32 -17.86 6.31 6.95
N PRO A 33 -16.65 6.86 7.04
CA PRO A 33 -15.68 6.74 5.96
C PRO A 33 -15.22 5.27 5.84
N PRO A 34 -14.84 4.84 4.63
CA PRO A 34 -14.23 3.54 4.43
C PRO A 34 -12.89 3.49 5.19
N SER A 35 -12.52 2.29 5.64
CA SER A 35 -11.33 2.07 6.43
C SER A 35 -10.45 1.00 5.81
N TYR A 36 -9.20 0.89 6.27
CA TYR A 36 -8.31 -0.19 5.86
C TYR A 36 -7.61 -0.81 7.07
N LYS A 37 -7.22 -2.07 6.94
CA LYS A 37 -6.46 -2.82 7.94
C LYS A 37 -5.34 -3.59 7.28
N LEU A 38 -4.26 -3.81 8.03
CA LEU A 38 -3.19 -4.72 7.64
C LEU A 38 -3.33 -6.01 8.45
N GLU A 39 -3.39 -7.12 7.75
CA GLU A 39 -3.52 -8.46 8.31
C GLU A 39 -2.27 -9.28 7.93
N PRO A 40 -1.83 -10.22 8.77
CA PRO A 40 -0.78 -11.17 8.41
C PRO A 40 -1.16 -11.96 7.14
N ASP A 41 -0.15 -12.36 6.37
CA ASP A 41 -0.38 -13.23 5.22
C ASP A 41 -0.90 -14.60 5.69
N PRO A 42 -2.04 -15.10 5.15
CA PRO A 42 -2.60 -16.39 5.57
C PRO A 42 -1.68 -17.58 5.27
N SER A 43 -0.72 -17.44 4.34
CA SER A 43 0.30 -18.45 4.06
C SER A 43 1.43 -18.50 5.11
N GLY A 44 1.46 -17.55 6.06
CA GLY A 44 2.55 -17.42 7.04
C GLY A 44 3.81 -16.73 6.51
N ALA A 45 3.81 -16.29 5.24
CA ALA A 45 4.92 -15.52 4.67
C ALA A 45 5.10 -14.19 5.41
N LYS A 46 6.33 -13.90 5.86
CA LYS A 46 6.65 -12.65 6.60
C LYS A 46 6.92 -11.46 5.69
N ASP A 47 7.32 -11.72 4.44
CA ASP A 47 7.69 -10.70 3.44
C ASP A 47 6.47 -10.01 2.82
N THR A 48 5.27 -10.57 3.05
CA THR A 48 4.00 -10.06 2.54
C THR A 48 2.97 -9.97 3.64
N CYS A 49 1.98 -9.11 3.44
CA CYS A 49 0.82 -8.96 4.30
C CYS A 49 -0.41 -8.65 3.43
N ILE A 50 -1.60 -8.75 4.01
CA ILE A 50 -2.85 -8.41 3.35
C ILE A 50 -3.28 -7.02 3.79
N ILE A 51 -3.49 -6.11 2.84
CA ILE A 51 -4.23 -4.87 3.10
C ILE A 51 -5.69 -5.08 2.74
N ARG A 52 -6.57 -4.98 3.73
CA ARG A 52 -8.02 -5.12 3.59
C ARG A 52 -8.69 -3.75 3.66
N PHE A 53 -9.52 -3.42 2.69
CA PHE A 53 -10.33 -2.22 2.63
C PHE A 53 -11.78 -2.56 2.96
N HIS A 54 -12.36 -1.83 3.90
CA HIS A 54 -13.73 -1.95 4.34
C HIS A 54 -14.52 -0.74 3.82
N GLY A 55 -15.39 -0.96 2.84
CA GLY A 55 -16.28 0.06 2.31
C GLY A 55 -17.56 0.24 3.13
N GLY A 56 -18.01 -0.82 3.79
CA GLY A 56 -19.35 -0.89 4.38
C GLY A 56 -20.45 -1.10 3.31
N PRO A 57 -21.70 -1.37 3.71
CA PRO A 57 -22.78 -1.66 2.78
C PRO A 57 -22.98 -0.56 1.72
N PRO A 58 -23.16 -0.92 0.43
CA PRO A 58 -23.40 -2.27 -0.12
C PRO A 58 -22.12 -3.03 -0.50
N TYR A 59 -20.94 -2.49 -0.20
CA TYR A 59 -19.66 -3.03 -0.67
C TYR A 59 -19.12 -4.12 0.24
N GLU A 60 -18.59 -5.17 -0.38
CA GLU A 60 -17.78 -6.19 0.30
C GLU A 60 -16.35 -5.70 0.54
N ASP A 61 -15.66 -6.36 1.46
CA ASP A 61 -14.28 -6.07 1.78
C ASP A 61 -13.33 -6.46 0.64
N LEU A 62 -12.41 -5.58 0.28
CA LEU A 62 -11.39 -5.83 -0.74
C LEU A 62 -10.05 -6.11 -0.08
N ALA A 63 -9.38 -7.19 -0.48
CA ALA A 63 -8.09 -7.58 0.09
C ALA A 63 -7.01 -7.67 -0.99
N PHE A 64 -5.84 -7.09 -0.73
CA PHE A 64 -4.68 -7.16 -1.61
C PHE A 64 -3.46 -7.66 -0.86
N LYS A 65 -2.68 -8.56 -1.48
CA LYS A 65 -1.38 -8.97 -0.96
C LYS A 65 -0.31 -7.95 -1.35
N VAL A 66 0.37 -7.38 -0.36
CA VAL A 66 1.41 -6.35 -0.53
C VAL A 66 2.68 -6.76 0.20
N VAL A 67 3.82 -6.17 -0.20
CA VAL A 67 5.09 -6.34 0.53
C VAL A 67 4.95 -5.78 1.95
N ASN A 68 5.35 -6.58 2.94
CA ASN A 68 5.32 -6.23 4.35
C ASN A 68 6.62 -5.53 4.75
N ARG A 69 6.71 -4.24 4.45
CA ARG A 69 7.82 -3.37 4.86
C ARG A 69 7.29 -2.13 5.52
N GLU A 70 8.13 -1.47 6.30
CA GLU A 70 7.76 -0.26 7.02
C GLU A 70 7.41 0.89 6.06
N TRP A 71 6.26 1.52 6.31
CA TRP A 71 5.76 2.63 5.49
C TRP A 71 6.42 3.94 5.90
N GLU A 72 6.71 4.77 4.92
CA GLU A 72 7.05 6.17 5.10
C GLU A 72 5.76 6.97 5.33
N MET A 73 5.51 7.35 6.58
CA MET A 73 4.27 8.06 6.99
C MET A 73 4.31 9.57 6.72
N SER A 74 5.43 10.12 6.21
CA SER A 74 5.52 11.54 5.91
C SER A 74 4.66 11.94 4.71
N HIS A 75 3.74 12.88 4.92
CA HIS A 75 2.96 13.50 3.83
C HIS A 75 3.86 14.15 2.76
N LYS A 76 5.00 14.73 3.15
CA LYS A 76 5.99 15.29 2.21
C LYS A 76 6.63 14.24 1.30
N ARG A 77 6.56 12.96 1.70
CA ARG A 77 7.10 11.81 0.96
C ARG A 77 6.00 10.97 0.31
N GLY A 78 4.81 11.54 0.13
CA GLY A 78 3.73 10.95 -0.65
C GLY A 78 2.78 10.05 0.15
N PHE A 79 2.91 9.99 1.47
CA PHE A 79 1.90 9.33 2.31
C PHE A 79 0.57 10.07 2.21
N ARG A 80 -0.50 9.33 1.91
CA ARG A 80 -1.84 9.89 1.78
C ARG A 80 -2.86 8.82 2.14
N VAL A 81 -3.72 9.13 3.11
CA VAL A 81 -4.96 8.41 3.37
C VAL A 81 -6.07 9.45 3.31
N ARG A 82 -6.95 9.37 2.30
CA ARG A 82 -8.03 10.33 2.12
C ARG A 82 -9.24 9.64 1.51
N PHE A 83 -10.43 10.00 1.98
CA PHE A 83 -11.67 9.66 1.31
C PHE A 83 -12.37 10.95 0.85
N GLU A 84 -12.60 11.08 -0.45
CA GLU A 84 -13.26 12.25 -1.03
C GLU A 84 -14.02 11.85 -2.30
N ARG A 85 -15.25 12.37 -2.47
CA ARG A 85 -16.09 12.15 -3.66
C ARG A 85 -16.24 10.67 -4.03
N GLY A 86 -16.41 9.80 -3.04
CA GLY A 86 -16.56 8.36 -3.29
C GLY A 86 -15.25 7.64 -3.61
N ILE A 87 -14.09 8.27 -3.45
CA ILE A 87 -12.80 7.64 -3.75
C ILE A 87 -11.94 7.60 -2.48
N MET A 88 -11.59 6.40 -2.05
CA MET A 88 -10.62 6.16 -0.98
C MET A 88 -9.22 6.02 -1.60
N GLN A 89 -8.31 6.88 -1.17
CA GLN A 89 -6.94 6.93 -1.61
C GLN A 89 -6.04 6.51 -0.47
N VAL A 90 -5.29 5.43 -0.67
CA VAL A 90 -4.26 4.98 0.27
C VAL A 90 -2.95 4.83 -0.49
N TYR A 91 -2.10 5.83 -0.33
CA TYR A 91 -0.80 5.92 -0.98
C TYR A 91 0.27 5.87 0.10
N PHE A 92 1.26 5.00 -0.10
CA PHE A 92 2.41 4.94 0.76
C PHE A 92 3.62 4.48 -0.03
N ASN A 93 4.78 4.98 0.38
CA ASN A 93 6.07 4.47 -0.04
C ASN A 93 6.67 3.69 1.13
N PHE A 94 7.56 2.75 0.83
CA PHE A 94 8.38 2.11 1.85
C PHE A 94 9.51 3.03 2.30
N LYS A 95 9.87 2.95 3.58
CA LYS A 95 11.05 3.66 4.08
C LYS A 95 12.29 3.20 3.32
N ARG A 96 13.04 4.17 2.79
CA ARG A 96 14.33 3.90 2.17
C ARG A 96 15.37 3.71 3.27
N HIS A 97 15.88 2.49 3.42
CA HIS A 97 17.11 2.28 4.17
C HIS A 97 18.27 2.73 3.28
N ARG A 98 18.85 3.90 3.59
CA ARG A 98 20.14 4.27 3.00
C ARG A 98 21.19 3.38 3.65
N TYR A 99 21.73 2.44 2.90
CA TYR A 99 22.94 1.75 3.31
C TYR A 99 24.05 2.81 3.46
N ARG A 100 24.49 3.08 4.69
CA ARG A 100 25.73 3.81 4.95
C ARG A 100 26.84 2.78 4.92
N ARG A 101 27.76 2.90 3.95
CA ARG A 101 29.05 2.22 3.98
C ARG A 101 29.96 2.87 5.00
#